data_AF-A0A2T6B618-F1
#
_entry.id   AF-A0A2T6B618-F1
#
_cell.length_a   1.000
_cell.length_b   1.000
_cell.length_c   1.000
_cell.angle_alpha   90.00
_cell.angle_beta   90.00
_cell.angle_gamma   90.00
#
_symmetry.space_group_name_H-M   'P 1'
#
loop_
_entity.id
_entity.type
_entity.pdbx_description
1 polymer ?
#
loop_
_entity_poly.entity_id
_entity_poly.type
_entity_poly.pdbx_seq_one_letter_code
_entity_poly.pdbx_strand_id
1 'polypeptide(L)'
;MSLGEFLCGKIDHKFIKRGVSEIVPKKREEAEGTMGFCCGACMVGAVGTLRQGSTLVHNVPLLYCPICHEVEVHHSVQDEFELLMEYARGDGAREVNLSEFIEGKGEDWKETCTGFQDGEPETVLREQIDMALDLLRVARQLEDGEWESALKHRLHVLGKRLARYRKAKTNR
;
A
#
# COMPACT_ATOMS: atom_id res chain seq x y z
N MET A 1 36.51 16.14 -6.96
CA MET A 1 35.89 15.27 -7.98
C MET A 1 34.39 15.30 -7.76
N SER A 2 33.65 15.81 -8.73
CA SER A 2 32.18 15.95 -8.70
C SER A 2 31.51 14.91 -9.60
N LEU A 3 30.22 14.65 -9.33
CA LEU A 3 29.18 14.04 -10.21
C LEU A 3 29.39 12.54 -10.53
N GLY A 4 28.41 11.65 -10.65
CA GLY A 4 26.95 11.57 -10.52
C GLY A 4 26.66 10.08 -10.19
N GLU A 5 25.46 9.50 -10.14
CA GLU A 5 24.21 9.76 -10.85
C GLU A 5 23.02 9.16 -10.07
N PHE A 6 21.86 9.75 -10.36
CA PHE A 6 20.52 9.30 -10.05
C PHE A 6 20.27 7.82 -10.36
N LEU A 7 19.59 7.13 -9.42
CA LEU A 7 18.52 6.20 -9.77
C LEU A 7 17.32 6.43 -8.86
N CYS A 8 16.62 7.53 -9.12
CA CYS A 8 15.20 7.65 -8.82
C CYS A 8 14.46 6.64 -9.70
N GLY A 9 14.28 5.42 -9.18
CA GLY A 9 13.54 4.35 -9.84
C GLY A 9 12.11 4.80 -10.10
N LYS A 10 11.80 5.04 -11.37
CA LYS A 10 10.45 5.21 -11.88
C LYS A 10 9.62 4.01 -11.43
N ILE A 11 8.58 4.26 -10.64
CA ILE A 11 7.53 3.28 -10.42
C ILE A 11 6.79 3.19 -11.76
N ASP A 12 7.03 2.11 -12.48
CA ASP A 12 6.38 1.84 -13.76
C ASP A 12 4.86 1.87 -13.60
N HIS A 13 4.19 2.64 -14.45
CA HIS A 13 2.77 2.97 -14.39
C HIS A 13 1.86 1.80 -14.85
N LYS A 14 2.28 0.55 -14.58
CA LYS A 14 1.57 -0.70 -14.90
C LYS A 14 0.83 -1.31 -13.70
N PHE A 15 0.45 -0.49 -12.72
CA PHE A 15 -0.30 -0.90 -11.53
C PHE A 15 -1.72 -1.45 -11.81
N ILE A 16 -2.19 -1.45 -13.07
CA ILE A 16 -3.62 -1.62 -13.38
C ILE A 16 -3.85 -2.42 -14.68
N LYS A 17 -3.22 -3.59 -14.89
CA LYS A 17 -3.66 -4.48 -15.99
C LYS A 17 -3.61 -5.98 -15.75
N ARG A 18 -3.06 -6.50 -14.65
CA ARG A 18 -3.17 -7.92 -14.30
C ARG A 18 -3.22 -8.01 -12.78
N GLY A 19 -4.17 -8.78 -12.25
CA GLY A 19 -4.10 -9.19 -10.85
C GLY A 19 -2.68 -9.70 -10.59
N VAL A 20 -2.09 -9.23 -9.51
CA VAL A 20 -0.70 -9.54 -9.12
C VAL A 20 0.36 -8.97 -10.08
N SER A 21 0.87 -7.78 -9.77
CA SER A 21 2.16 -7.32 -10.27
C SER A 21 3.09 -7.12 -9.07
N GLU A 22 4.26 -7.75 -9.15
CA GLU A 22 5.40 -7.69 -8.23
C GLU A 22 5.55 -6.34 -7.49
N ILE A 23 5.30 -6.35 -6.19
CA ILE A 23 5.47 -5.17 -5.34
C ILE A 23 6.83 -5.30 -4.63
N VAL A 24 7.65 -4.26 -4.74
CA VAL A 24 8.94 -4.15 -4.03
C VAL A 24 8.75 -3.22 -2.83
N PRO A 25 8.77 -3.72 -1.59
CA PRO A 25 8.64 -2.88 -0.41
C PRO A 25 9.87 -1.98 -0.26
N LYS A 26 9.67 -0.70 0.07
CA LYS A 26 10.78 0.21 0.42
C LYS A 26 11.20 -0.05 1.86
N LYS A 27 12.51 -0.22 2.09
CA LYS A 27 13.10 -0.41 3.42
C LYS A 27 12.91 0.87 4.25
N ARG A 28 12.27 0.78 5.41
CA ARG A 28 12.17 1.89 6.39
C ARG A 28 13.47 2.05 7.17
N GLU A 29 13.88 3.30 7.39
CA GLU A 29 14.60 3.69 8.60
C GLU A 29 13.57 3.82 9.73
N GLU A 30 13.95 3.36 10.92
CA GLU A 30 13.11 3.07 12.08
C GLU A 30 12.20 4.25 12.48
N ALA A 31 10.89 4.02 12.44
CA ALA A 31 9.90 4.84 13.15
C ALA A 31 9.03 3.89 13.98
N GLU A 32 9.21 4.01 15.29
CA GLU A 32 8.50 3.32 16.38
C GLU A 32 6.97 3.42 16.20
N GLY A 33 6.29 2.32 16.46
CA GLY A 33 4.99 2.00 15.87
C GLY A 33 3.79 2.88 16.24
N THR A 34 2.79 2.84 15.37
CA THR A 34 1.36 2.61 15.70
C THR A 34 0.55 2.52 14.40
N MET A 35 -0.19 1.42 14.27
CA MET A 35 -1.33 1.13 13.38
C MET A 35 -1.49 1.97 12.09
N GLY A 36 -1.32 1.36 10.91
CA GLY A 36 -2.12 1.62 9.70
C GLY A 36 -2.14 3.03 9.09
N PHE A 37 -1.32 3.99 9.55
CA PHE A 37 -1.29 5.35 9.05
C PHE A 37 0.05 5.67 8.37
N CYS A 38 0.14 5.53 7.03
CA CYS A 38 1.20 6.19 6.23
C CYS A 38 0.69 7.57 5.81
N CYS A 39 1.45 8.63 6.08
CA CYS A 39 1.16 9.99 5.60
C CYS A 39 -0.23 10.54 6.01
N GLY A 40 -0.78 10.08 7.14
CA GLY A 40 -2.09 10.54 7.64
C GLY A 40 -3.30 10.06 6.81
N ALA A 41 -3.13 9.00 6.01
CA ALA A 41 -4.23 8.28 5.39
C ALA A 41 -4.33 6.85 5.89
N CYS A 42 -5.56 6.35 5.95
CA CYS A 42 -5.79 4.98 6.32
C CYS A 42 -5.24 4.07 5.23
N MET A 43 -4.37 3.14 5.62
CA MET A 43 -3.88 2.11 4.73
C MET A 43 -5.00 1.17 4.32
N VAL A 44 -4.95 0.73 3.06
CA VAL A 44 -5.95 -0.12 2.43
C VAL A 44 -5.37 -1.53 2.35
N GLY A 45 -6.13 -2.53 2.77
CA GLY A 45 -5.74 -3.92 2.64
C GLY A 45 -5.74 -4.38 1.18
N ALA A 46 -4.79 -5.21 0.78
CA ALA A 46 -4.71 -5.82 -0.54
C ALA A 46 -4.04 -7.20 -0.45
N VAL A 47 -4.28 -8.09 -1.42
CA VAL A 47 -3.49 -9.33 -1.57
C VAL A 47 -2.61 -9.19 -2.79
N GLY A 48 -1.31 -9.48 -2.64
CA GLY A 48 -0.35 -9.29 -3.71
C GLY A 48 0.78 -10.31 -3.72
N THR A 49 1.77 -10.07 -4.58
CA THR A 49 3.04 -10.81 -4.61
C THR A 49 4.17 -9.85 -4.30
N LEU A 50 5.00 -10.22 -3.34
CA LEU A 50 6.20 -9.49 -2.96
C LEU A 50 7.44 -10.16 -3.52
N ARG A 51 8.45 -9.35 -3.86
CA ARG A 51 9.79 -9.84 -4.17
C ARG A 51 10.76 -9.49 -3.05
N GLN A 52 11.42 -10.49 -2.47
CA GLN A 52 12.46 -10.27 -1.48
C GLN A 52 13.74 -11.03 -1.88
N GLY A 53 14.77 -10.29 -2.27
CA GLY A 53 15.98 -10.87 -2.84
C GLY A 53 15.70 -11.57 -4.16
N SER A 54 15.97 -12.88 -4.24
CA SER A 54 15.70 -13.73 -5.41
C SER A 54 14.38 -14.51 -5.32
N THR A 55 13.62 -14.34 -4.23
CA THR A 55 12.41 -15.10 -3.95
C THR A 55 11.17 -14.24 -4.18
N LEU A 56 10.19 -14.81 -4.88
CA LEU A 56 8.85 -14.27 -5.04
C LEU A 56 7.92 -14.96 -4.04
N VAL A 57 7.14 -14.16 -3.31
CA VAL A 57 6.16 -14.63 -2.33
C VAL A 57 4.77 -14.26 -2.81
N HIS A 58 3.96 -15.27 -3.10
CA HIS A 58 2.58 -15.12 -3.56
C HIS A 58 1.57 -15.05 -2.41
N ASN A 59 0.38 -14.52 -2.72
CA ASN A 59 -0.76 -14.40 -1.81
C ASN A 59 -0.41 -13.76 -0.45
N VAL A 60 0.36 -12.67 -0.49
CA VAL A 60 0.74 -11.92 0.69
C VAL A 60 -0.37 -10.92 1.02
N PRO A 61 -0.96 -10.93 2.23
CA PRO A 61 -1.73 -9.83 2.77
C PRO A 61 -0.86 -8.57 2.95
N LEU A 62 -1.29 -7.47 2.34
CA LEU A 62 -0.56 -6.22 2.26
C LEU A 62 -1.42 -5.06 2.76
N LEU A 63 -0.76 -4.06 3.32
CA LEU A 63 -1.28 -2.73 3.54
C LEU A 63 -0.67 -1.79 2.50
N TYR A 64 -1.49 -1.06 1.77
CA TYR A 64 -1.07 -0.10 0.76
C TYR A 64 -1.62 1.28 1.05
N CYS A 65 -0.76 2.30 0.97
CA CYS A 65 -1.20 3.67 1.08
C CYS A 65 -1.51 4.31 -0.28
N PRO A 66 -2.76 4.76 -0.52
CA PRO A 66 -3.18 5.40 -1.76
C PRO A 66 -2.66 6.83 -1.92
N ILE A 67 -1.72 7.29 -1.07
CA ILE A 67 -1.03 8.59 -1.15
C ILE A 67 0.47 8.38 -1.39
N CYS A 68 1.16 7.70 -0.49
CA CYS A 68 2.61 7.50 -0.57
C CYS A 68 3.00 6.31 -1.48
N HIS A 69 2.04 5.44 -1.82
CA HIS A 69 2.28 4.12 -2.43
C HIS A 69 3.22 3.22 -1.63
N GLU A 70 3.38 3.50 -0.33
CA GLU A 70 4.05 2.57 0.58
C GLU A 70 3.23 1.30 0.66
N VAL A 71 3.93 0.17 0.65
CA VAL A 71 3.35 -1.15 0.79
C VAL A 71 4.08 -1.89 1.89
N GLU A 72 3.32 -2.43 2.81
CA GLU A 72 3.78 -3.19 3.97
C GLU A 72 3.07 -4.54 4.02
N VAL A 73 3.71 -5.55 4.62
CA VAL A 73 3.03 -6.81 4.94
C VAL A 73 2.06 -6.54 6.09
N HIS A 74 0.87 -7.11 6.01
CA HIS A 74 -0.13 -6.94 7.06
C HIS A 74 0.38 -7.54 8.38
N HIS A 75 0.24 -6.80 9.48
CA HIS A 75 0.81 -7.18 10.79
C HIS A 75 0.36 -8.56 11.28
N SER A 76 -0.87 -8.99 10.95
CA SER A 76 -1.41 -10.29 11.37
C SER A 76 -0.69 -11.51 10.78
N VAL A 77 0.08 -11.31 9.70
CA VAL A 77 0.83 -12.35 8.98
C VAL A 77 2.32 -12.03 8.89
N GLN A 78 2.79 -10.99 9.59
CA GLN A 78 4.17 -10.54 9.52
C GLN A 78 5.12 -11.64 10.01
N ASP A 79 4.81 -12.27 11.14
CA ASP A 79 5.63 -13.33 11.72
C ASP A 79 5.74 -14.54 10.78
N GLU A 80 4.61 -14.98 10.19
CA GLU A 80 4.61 -16.10 9.23
C GLU A 80 5.38 -15.76 7.96
N PHE A 81 5.25 -14.52 7.48
CA PHE A 81 5.99 -14.04 6.32
C PHE A 81 7.50 -14.04 6.57
N GLU A 82 7.95 -13.50 7.70
CA GLU A 82 9.37 -13.46 8.08
C GLU A 82 9.95 -14.87 8.21
N LEU A 83 9.21 -15.77 8.86
CA LEU A 83 9.59 -17.17 9.01
C LEU A 83 9.68 -17.90 7.65
N LEU A 84 8.68 -17.73 6.78
CA LEU A 84 8.69 -18.33 5.43
C LEU A 84 9.90 -17.84 4.63
N MET A 85 10.27 -16.57 4.77
CA MET A 85 11.41 -15.99 4.07
C MET A 85 12.75 -16.50 4.58
N GLU A 86 12.85 -16.87 5.86
CA GLU A 86 14.02 -17.55 6.41
C GLU A 86 14.18 -18.94 5.80
N TYR A 87 13.11 -19.74 5.78
CA TYR A 87 13.11 -21.07 5.15
C TYR A 87 13.42 -21.01 3.66
N ALA A 88 12.74 -20.14 2.91
CA ALA A 88 12.95 -19.98 1.48
C ALA A 88 14.40 -19.61 1.13
N ARG A 89 15.07 -18.83 1.99
CA ARG A 89 16.48 -18.50 1.83
C ARG A 89 17.39 -19.69 2.11
N GLY A 90 17.09 -20.47 3.15
CA GLY A 90 17.82 -21.71 3.47
C GLY A 90 17.77 -22.73 2.33
N ASP A 91 16.60 -22.87 1.71
CA ASP A 91 16.35 -23.86 0.66
C ASP A 91 16.64 -23.35 -0.76
N GLY A 92 16.93 -22.05 -0.93
CA GLY A 92 17.14 -21.42 -2.23
C GLY A 92 15.88 -21.35 -3.10
N ALA A 93 14.70 -21.36 -2.47
CA ALA A 93 13.41 -21.33 -3.16
C ALA A 93 13.21 -19.99 -3.90
N ARG A 94 12.83 -20.08 -5.18
CA ARG A 94 12.58 -18.91 -6.04
C ARG A 94 11.15 -18.39 -5.96
N GLU A 95 10.21 -19.27 -5.67
CA GLU A 95 8.78 -18.96 -5.57
C GLU A 95 8.22 -19.71 -4.37
N VAL A 96 7.48 -19.00 -3.52
CA VAL A 96 6.77 -19.55 -2.36
C VAL A 96 5.40 -18.89 -2.26
N ASN A 97 4.47 -19.55 -1.59
CA ASN A 97 3.09 -19.08 -1.47
C ASN A 97 2.70 -18.96 0.01
N LEU A 98 2.46 -17.74 0.49
CA LEU A 98 2.18 -17.51 1.91
C LEU A 98 0.85 -18.11 2.35
N SER A 99 -0.13 -18.24 1.43
CA SER A 99 -1.46 -18.78 1.77
C SER A 99 -1.41 -20.22 2.30
N GLU A 100 -0.38 -20.98 1.93
CA GLU A 100 -0.16 -22.36 2.38
C GLU A 100 0.35 -22.45 3.83
N PHE A 101 0.81 -21.34 4.41
CA PHE A 101 1.41 -21.29 5.75
C PHE A 101 0.54 -20.55 6.77
N ILE A 102 -0.52 -19.89 6.32
CA ILE A 102 -1.45 -19.11 7.17
C ILE A 102 -2.81 -19.81 7.34
N GLU A 103 -2.86 -21.14 7.12
CA GLU A 103 -4.07 -21.95 7.28
C GLU A 103 -4.73 -21.71 8.64
N GLY A 104 -6.00 -21.30 8.63
CA GLY A 104 -6.78 -21.04 9.84
C GLY A 104 -6.78 -19.59 10.35
N LYS A 105 -5.95 -18.69 9.81
CA LYS A 105 -6.01 -17.23 10.13
C LYS A 105 -7.03 -16.44 9.29
N GLY A 106 -7.83 -17.12 8.47
CA GLY A 106 -9.00 -16.58 7.79
C GLY A 106 -8.76 -15.35 6.92
N GLU A 107 -9.85 -14.81 6.37
CA GLU A 107 -9.87 -13.45 5.82
C GLU A 107 -10.00 -12.40 6.94
N ASP A 108 -9.87 -12.80 8.21
CA ASP A 108 -10.09 -11.98 9.41
C ASP A 108 -9.25 -10.70 9.43
N TRP A 109 -8.06 -10.75 8.82
CA TRP A 109 -7.21 -9.58 8.64
C TRP A 109 -7.85 -8.50 7.76
N LYS A 110 -8.75 -8.87 6.83
CA LYS A 110 -9.51 -7.90 6.02
C LYS A 110 -10.42 -7.03 6.90
N GLU A 111 -10.96 -7.58 8.00
CA GLU A 111 -11.82 -6.84 8.93
C GLU A 111 -11.04 -5.78 9.73
N THR A 112 -9.72 -5.95 9.86
CA THR A 112 -8.85 -4.99 10.56
C THR A 112 -8.49 -3.79 9.67
N CYS A 113 -8.71 -3.90 8.35
CA CYS A 113 -8.41 -2.84 7.41
C CYS A 113 -9.58 -1.86 7.26
N THR A 114 -9.28 -0.55 7.22
CA THR A 114 -10.30 0.50 6.96
C THR A 114 -10.97 0.41 5.58
N GLY A 115 -10.39 -0.40 4.69
CA GLY A 115 -10.95 -0.77 3.40
C GLY A 115 -10.10 -1.89 2.81
N PHE A 116 -10.71 -2.74 1.99
CA PHE A 116 -10.04 -3.82 1.29
C PHE A 116 -10.14 -3.59 -0.21
N GLN A 117 -9.01 -3.65 -0.91
CA GLN A 117 -8.96 -3.51 -2.36
C GLN A 117 -9.35 -4.84 -3.03
N ASP A 118 -10.63 -5.21 -2.89
CA ASP A 118 -11.27 -6.30 -3.65
C ASP A 118 -11.90 -5.80 -4.97
N GLY A 119 -11.72 -4.51 -5.30
CA GLY A 119 -12.50 -3.84 -6.33
C GLY A 119 -11.73 -2.81 -7.18
N GLU A 120 -12.49 -2.06 -7.99
CA GLU A 120 -11.97 -1.01 -8.87
C GLU A 120 -11.20 0.06 -8.07
N PRO A 121 -9.93 0.36 -8.42
CA PRO A 121 -9.13 1.40 -7.76
C PRO A 121 -9.81 2.77 -7.67
N GLU A 122 -10.75 3.07 -8.58
CA GLU A 122 -11.57 4.28 -8.52
C GLU A 122 -12.43 4.35 -7.26
N THR A 123 -13.01 3.24 -6.79
CA THR A 123 -13.87 3.20 -5.61
C THR A 123 -13.07 3.57 -4.36
N VAL A 124 -11.92 2.92 -4.16
CA VAL A 124 -11.00 3.21 -3.05
C VAL A 124 -10.56 4.68 -3.08
N LEU A 125 -10.21 5.22 -4.25
CA LEU A 125 -9.82 6.62 -4.38
C LEU A 125 -10.95 7.58 -4.02
N ARG A 126 -12.21 7.26 -4.34
CA ARG A 126 -13.37 8.08 -3.99
C ARG A 126 -13.63 8.05 -2.48
N GLU A 127 -13.65 6.87 -1.87
CA GLU A 127 -13.82 6.71 -0.42
C GLU A 127 -12.77 7.49 0.37
N GLN A 128 -11.51 7.45 -0.09
CA GLN A 128 -10.41 8.19 0.54
C GLN A 128 -10.53 9.71 0.36
N ILE A 129 -11.12 10.18 -0.75
CA ILE A 129 -11.43 11.60 -0.97
C ILE A 129 -12.56 12.03 -0.03
N ASP A 130 -13.64 11.25 0.05
CA ASP A 130 -14.80 11.56 0.88
C ASP A 130 -14.39 11.65 2.36
N MET A 131 -13.62 10.67 2.84
CA MET A 131 -13.07 10.69 4.20
C MET A 131 -12.16 11.90 4.46
N ALA A 132 -11.30 12.28 3.49
CA ALA A 132 -10.46 13.46 3.63
C ALA A 132 -11.26 14.78 3.61
N LEU A 133 -12.37 14.84 2.89
CA LEU A 133 -13.29 15.99 2.90
C LEU A 133 -14.02 16.11 4.25
N ASP A 134 -14.43 15.00 4.85
CA ASP A 134 -15.06 14.98 6.16
C ASP A 134 -14.07 15.44 7.25
N LEU A 135 -12.85 14.90 7.25
CA LEU A 135 -11.79 15.35 8.16
C LEU A 135 -11.46 16.83 7.98
N LEU A 136 -11.52 17.36 6.75
CA LEU A 136 -11.27 18.77 6.51
C LEU A 136 -12.33 19.67 7.16
N ARG A 137 -13.58 19.20 7.25
CA ARG A 137 -14.64 19.92 7.98
C ARG A 137 -14.33 19.95 9.48
N VAL A 138 -13.85 18.84 10.05
CA VAL A 138 -13.45 18.76 11.46
C VAL A 138 -12.25 19.67 11.74
N ALA A 139 -11.20 19.62 10.90
CA ALA A 139 -10.03 20.47 11.05
C ALA A 139 -10.38 21.97 11.07
N ARG A 140 -11.31 22.39 10.19
CA ARG A 140 -11.84 23.77 10.16
C ARG A 140 -12.59 24.15 11.43
N GLN A 141 -13.38 23.23 11.99
CA GLN A 141 -14.11 23.47 13.24
C GLN A 141 -13.18 23.63 14.44
N LEU A 142 -12.02 22.95 14.40
CA LEU A 142 -10.98 23.05 15.42
C LEU A 142 -9.99 24.20 15.16
N GLU A 143 -10.14 24.94 14.05
CA GLU A 143 -9.21 25.99 13.60
C GLU A 143 -7.75 25.50 13.46
N ASP A 144 -7.57 24.22 13.15
CA ASP A 144 -6.25 23.61 12.99
C ASP A 144 -5.72 23.83 11.56
N GLY A 145 -4.99 24.94 11.38
CA GLY A 145 -4.43 25.35 10.10
C GLY A 145 -3.38 24.38 9.53
N GLU A 146 -2.64 23.67 10.38
CA GLU A 146 -1.65 22.69 9.94
C GLU A 146 -2.34 21.45 9.39
N TRP A 147 -3.32 20.93 10.14
CA TRP A 147 -4.09 19.77 9.72
C TRP A 147 -4.92 20.05 8.46
N GLU A 148 -5.52 21.24 8.37
CA GLU A 148 -6.18 21.71 7.15
C GLU A 148 -5.25 21.69 5.92
N SER A 149 -4.01 22.19 6.09
CA SER A 149 -3.03 22.24 5.01
C SER A 149 -2.65 20.83 4.54
N ALA A 150 -2.42 19.93 5.49
CA ALA A 150 -2.14 18.52 5.21
C ALA A 150 -3.30 17.85 4.45
N LEU A 151 -4.55 18.08 4.88
CA LEU A 151 -5.74 17.52 4.24
C LEU A 151 -5.99 18.09 2.84
N LYS A 152 -5.73 19.39 2.61
CA LYS A 152 -5.79 20.00 1.27
C LYS A 152 -4.76 19.38 0.33
N HIS A 153 -3.53 19.16 0.81
CA HIS A 153 -2.50 18.47 0.04
C HIS A 153 -2.91 17.03 -0.32
N ARG A 154 -3.45 16.29 0.66
CA ARG A 154 -3.99 14.93 0.45
C ARG A 154 -5.08 14.90 -0.63
N LEU A 155 -6.07 15.79 -0.55
CA LEU A 155 -7.16 15.89 -1.53
C LEU A 155 -6.64 16.19 -2.94
N HIS A 156 -5.64 17.07 -3.07
CA HIS A 156 -5.01 17.36 -4.36
C HIS A 156 -4.34 16.14 -4.98
N VAL A 157 -3.59 15.37 -4.19
CA VAL A 157 -2.91 14.14 -4.66
C VAL A 157 -3.95 13.09 -5.08
N LEU A 158 -4.94 12.82 -4.24
CA LEU A 158 -6.01 11.85 -4.52
C LEU A 158 -6.82 12.25 -5.76
N GLY A 159 -7.21 13.53 -5.87
CA GLY A 159 -7.94 14.05 -7.01
C GLY A 159 -7.16 13.93 -8.33
N LYS A 160 -5.86 14.25 -8.32
CA LYS A 160 -4.98 14.03 -9.49
C LYS A 160 -4.93 12.56 -9.89
N ARG A 161 -4.86 11.64 -8.93
CA ARG A 161 -4.82 10.19 -9.18
C ARG A 161 -6.12 9.67 -9.75
N LEU A 162 -7.25 10.07 -9.18
CA LEU A 162 -8.57 9.72 -9.69
C LEU A 162 -8.76 10.21 -11.13
N ALA A 163 -8.33 11.44 -11.44
CA ALA A 163 -8.39 11.97 -12.80
C ALA A 163 -7.49 11.18 -13.78
N ARG A 164 -6.28 10.80 -13.37
CA ARG A 164 -5.39 9.95 -14.19
C ARG A 164 -5.99 8.57 -14.43
N TYR A 165 -6.57 7.96 -13.39
CA TYR A 165 -7.23 6.66 -13.49
C TYR A 165 -8.38 6.69 -14.51
N ARG A 166 -9.29 7.66 -14.38
CA ARG A 166 -10.41 7.83 -15.31
C ARG A 166 -9.95 8.02 -16.76
N LYS A 167 -8.93 8.86 -16.99
CA LYS A 167 -8.35 9.04 -18.34
C LYS A 167 -7.79 7.73 -18.90
N ALA A 168 -7.07 6.95 -18.09
CA ALA A 168 -6.52 5.66 -18.50
C ALA A 168 -7.62 4.62 -18.80
N LYS A 169 -8.77 4.70 -18.11
CA LYS A 169 -9.94 3.84 -18.33
C LYS A 169 -10.70 4.23 -19.60
N THR A 170 -10.85 5.52 -19.89
CA THR A 170 -11.54 6.02 -21.10
C THR A 170 -10.76 5.79 -22.39
N ASN A 171 -9.42 5.79 -22.34
CA ASN A 171 -8.56 5.51 -23.50
C ASN A 171 -8.36 4.01 -23.79
N ARG A 172 -9.19 3.14 -23.22
CA ARG A 172 -9.10 1.68 -23.32
C ARG A 172 -10.36 1.14 -23.97
#